data_AF-H5T9H2-F1
#
_entry.id   AF-H5T9H2-F1
#
_cell.length_a   1.000
_cell.length_b   1.000
_cell.length_c   1.000
_cell.angle_alpha   90.00
_cell.angle_beta   90.00
_cell.angle_gamma   90.00
#
_symmetry.space_group_name_H-M   'P 1'
#
loop_
_entity.id
_entity.type
_entity.pdbx_description
1 polymer ?
#
loop_
_entity_poly.entity_id
_entity_poly.type
_entity_poly.pdbx_seq_one_letter_code
_entity_poly.pdbx_strand_id
1 'polypeptide(L)'
;MKNKKLVANAEKQKRYRDRQKSLGKKMVRGYVTPEAMENYKEMAEITGWTDNDIISNSLRITYAAYRNRQIRFLNKWLQEDDVRKKAKQNKDSS
;
A
#
# COMPACT_ATOMS: atom_id res chain seq x y z
N MET A 1 4.75 -41.24 -13.36
CA MET A 1 5.40 -40.04 -13.95
C MET A 1 4.55 -38.82 -13.67
N LYS A 2 5.10 -37.74 -13.07
CA LYS A 2 4.34 -36.50 -12.83
C LYS A 2 3.86 -35.94 -14.17
N ASN A 3 2.56 -35.65 -14.27
CA ASN A 3 1.93 -35.19 -15.51
C ASN A 3 2.55 -33.86 -15.95
N LYS A 4 3.30 -33.86 -17.06
CA LYS A 4 4.06 -32.70 -17.56
C LYS A 4 3.19 -31.45 -17.73
N LYS A 5 1.90 -31.60 -18.05
CA LYS A 5 0.94 -30.49 -18.17
C LYS A 5 0.60 -29.85 -16.82
N LEU A 6 0.50 -30.64 -15.75
CA LEU A 6 0.23 -30.13 -14.40
C LEU A 6 1.44 -29.34 -13.86
N VAL A 7 2.66 -29.82 -14.12
CA VAL A 7 3.89 -29.13 -13.74
C VAL A 7 4.02 -27.79 -14.47
N ALA A 8 3.77 -27.77 -15.78
CA ALA A 8 3.82 -26.53 -16.58
C ALA A 8 2.78 -25.48 -16.13
N ASN A 9 1.57 -25.91 -15.74
CA ASN A 9 0.54 -25.01 -15.21
C ASN A 9 0.93 -24.43 -13.84
N ALA A 10 1.45 -25.26 -12.94
CA ALA A 10 1.93 -24.81 -11.64
C ALA A 10 3.10 -23.81 -11.79
N GLU A 11 4.03 -24.07 -12.71
CA GLU A 11 5.12 -23.14 -13.01
C GLU A 11 4.64 -21.82 -13.63
N LYS A 12 3.64 -21.86 -14.53
CA LYS A 12 3.04 -20.66 -15.09
C LYS A 12 2.38 -19.79 -14.02
N GLN A 13 1.64 -20.41 -13.10
CA GLN A 13 1.03 -19.71 -11.96
C GLN A 13 2.07 -19.17 -10.99
N LYS A 14 3.17 -19.90 -10.74
CA LYS A 14 4.29 -19.42 -9.91
C LYS A 14 4.96 -18.20 -10.55
N ARG A 15 5.32 -18.28 -11.84
CA ARG A 15 5.93 -17.15 -12.60
C ARG A 15 5.00 -15.95 -12.70
N TYR A 16 3.69 -16.16 -12.75
CA TYR A 16 2.71 -15.06 -12.72
C TYR A 16 2.69 -14.40 -11.34
N ARG A 17 2.63 -15.19 -10.26
CA ARG A 17 2.72 -14.68 -8.88
C ARG A 17 4.03 -13.92 -8.63
N ASP A 18 5.15 -14.44 -9.12
CA ASP A 18 6.46 -13.80 -8.98
C ASP A 18 6.57 -12.51 -9.80
N ARG A 19 6.05 -12.50 -11.04
CA ARG A 19 5.94 -11.27 -11.85
C ARG A 19 5.05 -10.23 -11.20
N GLN A 20 3.88 -10.62 -10.69
CA GLN A 20 2.97 -9.72 -9.97
C GLN A 20 3.60 -9.19 -8.68
N LYS A 21 4.33 -10.00 -7.91
CA LYS A 21 5.13 -9.53 -6.75
C LYS A 21 6.21 -8.51 -7.14
N SER A 22 6.77 -8.61 -8.34
CA SER A 22 7.79 -7.67 -8.83
C SER A 22 7.20 -6.38 -9.43
N LEU A 23 6.01 -6.46 -10.04
CA LEU A 23 5.30 -5.35 -10.68
C LEU A 23 4.46 -4.55 -9.69
N GLY A 24 3.81 -5.24 -8.74
CA GLY A 24 3.14 -4.67 -7.57
C GLY A 24 4.11 -4.13 -6.53
N LYS A 25 5.22 -3.52 -6.95
CA LYS A 25 6.00 -2.58 -6.15
C LYS A 25 6.04 -1.21 -6.81
N LYS A 26 5.46 -1.04 -8.00
CA LYS A 26 5.67 0.12 -8.88
C LYS A 26 4.41 0.92 -9.17
N MET A 27 3.21 0.39 -8.93
CA MET A 27 1.99 1.06 -9.43
C MET A 27 1.68 2.37 -8.71
N VAL A 28 2.08 2.51 -7.43
CA VAL A 28 1.66 3.63 -6.59
C VAL A 28 2.71 4.75 -6.50
N ARG A 29 3.98 4.46 -6.82
CA ARG A 29 5.12 5.35 -6.49
C ARG A 29 5.09 6.72 -7.17
N GLY A 30 4.45 6.85 -8.34
CA GLY A 30 4.37 8.12 -9.07
C GLY A 30 3.30 9.09 -8.57
N TYR A 31 2.39 8.63 -7.71
CA TYR A 31 1.23 9.41 -7.26
C TYR A 31 1.20 9.62 -5.74
N VAL A 32 2.26 9.22 -5.05
CA VAL A 32 2.31 9.17 -3.58
C VAL A 32 3.54 9.94 -3.12
N THR A 33 3.34 10.84 -2.15
CA THR A 33 4.45 11.59 -1.56
C THR A 33 5.41 10.65 -0.81
N PRO A 34 6.67 11.05 -0.56
CA PRO A 34 7.60 10.24 0.21
C PRO A 34 7.05 9.83 1.59
N GLU A 35 6.35 10.72 2.28
CA GLU A 35 5.74 10.45 3.59
C GLU A 35 4.62 9.40 3.48
N ALA A 36 3.76 9.53 2.47
CA ALA A 36 2.71 8.55 2.24
C ALA A 36 3.26 7.19 1.76
N MET A 37 4.47 7.17 1.18
CA MET A 37 5.17 5.94 0.84
C MET A 37 5.67 5.19 2.09
N GLU A 38 6.00 5.90 3.17
CA GLU A 38 6.32 5.27 4.46
C GLU A 38 5.09 4.59 5.05
N ASN A 39 3.95 5.30 5.09
CA ASN A 39 2.67 4.72 5.52
C ASN A 39 2.33 3.47 4.70
N TYR A 40 2.52 3.53 3.37
CA TYR A 40 2.29 2.39 2.48
C TYR A 40 3.20 1.19 2.83
N LYS A 41 4.49 1.42 3.10
CA LYS A 41 5.44 0.35 3.46
C LYS A 41 5.02 -0.32 4.77
N GLU A 42 4.70 0.47 5.78
CA GLU A 42 4.24 -0.03 7.08
C GLU A 42 2.95 -0.84 6.94
N MET A 43 1.97 -0.33 6.19
CA MET A 43 0.73 -1.06 5.91
C MET A 43 1.00 -2.39 5.20
N ALA A 44 1.85 -2.39 4.16
CA ALA A 44 2.18 -3.60 3.42
C ALA A 44 2.88 -4.64 4.30
N GLU A 45 3.78 -4.21 5.18
CA GLU A 45 4.51 -5.08 6.11
C GLU A 45 3.59 -5.72 7.15
N ILE A 46 2.73 -4.91 7.80
CA ILE A 46 1.84 -5.38 8.87
C ILE A 46 0.73 -6.27 8.33
N THR A 47 0.12 -5.89 7.19
CA THR A 47 -1.08 -6.58 6.67
C THR A 47 -0.76 -7.70 5.69
N GLY A 48 0.43 -7.69 5.08
CA GLY A 48 0.77 -8.56 3.96
C GLY A 48 -0.01 -8.27 2.67
N TRP A 49 -0.69 -7.12 2.58
CA TRP A 49 -1.47 -6.73 1.42
C TRP A 49 -0.60 -6.42 0.20
N THR A 50 -1.09 -6.75 -0.99
CA THR A 50 -0.46 -6.34 -2.26
C THR A 50 -0.76 -4.88 -2.59
N ASP A 51 -0.04 -4.29 -3.55
CA ASP A 51 -0.35 -2.95 -4.10
C ASP A 51 -1.83 -2.79 -4.44
N ASN A 52 -2.38 -3.78 -5.13
CA ASN A 52 -3.75 -3.73 -5.59
C ASN A 52 -4.74 -3.77 -4.42
N ASP A 53 -4.44 -4.55 -3.37
CA ASP A 53 -5.25 -4.61 -2.16
C ASP A 53 -5.21 -3.27 -1.44
N ILE A 54 -4.02 -2.68 -1.25
CA ILE A 54 -3.85 -1.38 -0.58
C ILE A 54 -4.59 -0.27 -1.34
N ILE A 55 -4.44 -0.19 -2.66
CA ILE A 55 -5.12 0.83 -3.49
C ILE A 55 -6.64 0.62 -3.48
N SER A 56 -7.10 -0.62 -3.69
CA SER A 56 -8.54 -0.91 -3.71
C SER A 56 -9.17 -0.63 -2.35
N ASN A 57 -8.51 -1.01 -1.26
CA ASN A 57 -9.00 -0.78 0.10
C ASN A 57 -8.94 0.70 0.48
N SER A 58 -7.88 1.43 0.12
CA SER A 58 -7.78 2.87 0.43
C SER A 58 -8.92 3.66 -0.22
N LEU A 59 -9.28 3.34 -1.47
CA LEU A 59 -10.40 3.98 -2.15
C LEU A 59 -11.74 3.65 -1.48
N ARG A 60 -11.96 2.38 -1.13
CA ARG A 60 -13.20 1.92 -0.45
C ARG A 60 -13.34 2.55 0.94
N ILE A 61 -12.26 2.62 1.70
CA ILE A 61 -12.22 3.23 3.04
C ILE A 61 -12.47 4.75 2.92
N THR A 62 -11.83 5.41 1.96
CA THR A 62 -12.06 6.85 1.68
C THR A 62 -13.54 7.11 1.35
N TYR A 63 -14.13 6.28 0.50
CA TYR A 63 -15.55 6.36 0.17
C TYR A 63 -16.44 6.11 1.40
N ALA A 64 -16.13 5.11 2.22
CA ALA A 64 -16.86 4.85 3.46
C ALA A 64 -16.78 6.03 4.44
N ALA A 65 -15.60 6.63 4.61
CA ALA A 65 -15.42 7.81 5.44
C ALA A 65 -16.22 9.03 4.92
N TYR A 66 -16.28 9.21 3.60
CA TYR A 66 -17.13 10.23 2.98
C TYR A 66 -18.60 9.98 3.28
N ARG A 67 -19.09 8.75 3.04
CA ARG A 67 -20.50 8.36 3.29
C ARG A 67 -20.90 8.52 4.75
N ASN A 68 -19.99 8.26 5.67
CA ASN A 68 -20.21 8.39 7.11
C ASN A 68 -19.91 9.80 7.65
N ARG A 69 -19.65 10.80 6.78
CA ARG A 69 -19.31 12.19 7.15
C ARG A 69 -18.08 12.32 8.06
N GLN A 70 -17.20 11.32 8.07
CA GLN A 70 -15.97 11.28 8.87
C GLN A 70 -14.75 11.84 8.13
N ILE A 71 -14.84 12.02 6.81
CA ILE A 71 -13.70 12.42 5.96
C ILE A 71 -13.01 13.72 6.43
N ARG A 72 -13.77 14.70 6.93
CA ARG A 72 -13.20 15.96 7.46
C ARG A 72 -12.32 15.71 8.68
N PHE A 73 -12.74 14.85 9.59
CA PHE A 73 -11.99 14.53 10.80
C PHE A 73 -10.72 13.76 10.48
N LEU A 74 -10.80 12.79 9.56
CA LEU A 74 -9.64 12.04 9.10
C LEU A 74 -8.62 12.93 8.38
N ASN A 75 -9.08 13.84 7.52
CA ASN A 75 -8.19 14.79 6.85
C ASN A 75 -7.49 15.72 7.84
N LYS A 76 -8.21 16.20 8.86
CA LYS A 76 -7.59 17.02 9.92
C LYS A 76 -6.53 16.22 10.68
N TRP A 77 -6.82 14.98 11.04
CA TRP A 77 -5.87 14.10 11.71
C TRP A 77 -4.60 13.87 10.86
N LEU A 78 -4.75 13.67 9.55
CA LEU A 78 -3.60 13.52 8.62
C LEU A 78 -2.71 14.77 8.64
N GLN A 79 -3.30 15.97 8.58
CA GLN A 79 -2.54 17.23 8.65
C GLN A 79 -1.77 17.37 9.97
N GLU A 80 -2.39 17.02 11.09
CA GLU A 80 -1.75 17.05 12.40
C GLU A 80 -0.64 16.00 12.53
N ASP A 81 -0.80 14.83 11.92
CA ASP A 81 0.24 13.80 11.82
C ASP A 81 1.44 14.28 10.99
N ASP A 82 1.21 14.89 9.83
CA ASP A 82 2.26 15.43 8.97
C ASP A 82 3.09 16.50 9.70
N VAL A 83 2.44 17.38 10.46
CA VAL A 83 3.13 18.39 11.28
C VAL A 83 3.98 17.72 12.37
N ARG A 84 3.44 16.70 13.05
CA ARG A 84 4.17 15.97 14.10
C ARG A 84 5.38 15.22 13.54
N LYS A 85 5.26 14.60 12.37
CA LYS A 85 6.37 13.92 11.69
C LYS A 85 7.49 14.89 11.30
N LYS A 86 7.14 16.05 10.72
CA LYS A 86 8.11 17.11 10.40
C LYS A 86 8.84 17.64 11.65
N ALA A 87 8.11 17.84 12.74
CA ALA A 87 8.69 18.30 14.00
C ALA A 87 9.69 17.29 14.60
N LYS A 88 9.45 15.97 14.43
CA LYS A 88 10.40 14.93 14.84
C LYS A 88 11.65 14.93 13.96
N GLN A 89 11.49 14.96 12.64
CA GLN A 89 12.62 15.01 11.70
C GLN A 89 13.56 16.18 11.97
N ASN A 90 13.02 17.36 12.29
CA ASN A 90 13.84 18.53 12.61
C ASN A 90 14.64 18.38 13.92
N LYS A 91 14.10 17.66 14.91
CA LYS A 91 14.79 17.37 16.18
C LYS A 91 15.89 16.34 16.02
N ASP A 92 15.67 15.32 15.20
CA ASP A 92 16.65 14.25 14.97
C ASP A 92 17.83 14.72 14.09
N SER A 93 17.68 15.89 13.44
CA SER A 93 18.69 16.50 12.56
C SER A 93 19.51 17.62 13.23
N SER A 94 19.22 17.94 14.50
CA SER A 94 19.92 18.96 15.32
C SER A 94 20.73 18.29 16.42
#